data_AF-A0A2N4SFT1-F1
#
_entry.id   AF-A0A2N4SFT1-F1
#
_cell.length_a   1.000
_cell.length_b   1.000
_cell.length_c   1.000
_cell.angle_alpha   90.00
_cell.angle_beta   90.00
_cell.angle_gamma   90.00
#
_symmetry.space_group_name_H-M   'P 1'
#
loop_
_entity.id
_entity.type
_entity.pdbx_description
1 polymer ?
#
loop_
_entity_poly.entity_id
_entity_poly.type
_entity_poly.pdbx_seq_one_letter_code
_entity_poly.pdbx_strand_id
1 'polypeptide(L)' 'MNQADVLLQIVAMAKLGGALPPEEAMCMLASMIDKLDMHSGSYETDVAALVKVGATIWNLSSGPDGAHDPHWVPPFVRH' A
#
# COMPACT_ATOMS: atom_id res chain seq x y z
N MET A 1 4.93 9.67 19.18
CA MET A 1 5.39 8.46 18.49
C MET A 1 6.44 8.88 17.48
N ASN A 2 7.65 8.34 17.55
CA ASN A 2 8.74 8.69 16.63
C ASN A 2 8.80 7.73 15.43
N GLN A 3 9.64 8.02 14.44
CA GLN A 3 9.77 7.20 13.22
C GLN A 3 10.14 5.73 13.53
N ALA A 4 11.03 5.49 14.49
CA ALA A 4 11.46 4.14 14.86
C ALA A 4 10.33 3.35 15.52
N ASP A 5 9.52 4.00 16.36
CA ASP A 5 8.35 3.38 17.01
C ASP A 5 7.33 2.91 15.96
N VAL A 6 7.11 3.70 14.90
CA VAL A 6 6.20 3.36 13.80
C VAL A 6 6.72 2.15 13.03
N LEU A 7 8.01 2.15 12.68
CA LEU A 7 8.63 1.03 11.95
C LEU A 7 8.60 -0.27 12.76
N LEU A 8 8.83 -0.20 14.08
CA LEU A 8 8.75 -1.36 14.95
C LEU A 8 7.32 -1.94 15.04
N GLN A 9 6.30 -1.09 15.06
CA GLN A 9 4.91 -1.54 15.06
C GLN A 9 4.52 -2.22 13.75
N ILE A 10 4.99 -1.72 12.60
CA ILE A 10 4.76 -2.38 11.30
C ILE A 10 5.34 -3.81 11.30
N VAL A 11 6.57 -3.97 11.78
CA VAL A 11 7.22 -5.30 11.87
C VAL A 11 6.49 -6.20 12.87
N ALA A 12 6.03 -5.66 14.00
CA ALA A 12 5.27 -6.41 14.98
C ALA A 12 3.93 -6.90 14.40
N MET A 13 3.20 -6.05 13.67
CA MET A 13 1.93 -6.41 13.04
C MET A 13 2.09 -7.50 11.97
N ALA A 14 3.17 -7.44 11.19
CA ALA A 14 3.49 -8.50 10.22
C ALA A 14 3.72 -9.86 10.89
N LYS A 15 4.39 -9.89 12.06
CA LYS A 15 4.64 -11.14 12.82
C LYS A 15 3.38 -11.74 13.43
N LEU A 16 2.40 -10.90 13.79
CA LEU A 16 1.14 -11.33 14.37
C LEU A 16 0.14 -11.84 13.32
N GLY A 17 0.45 -11.72 12.03
CA GLY A 17 -0.49 -12.03 10.95
C GLY A 17 -1.69 -11.07 10.92
N GLY A 18 -1.64 -9.96 11.66
CA GLY A 18 -2.70 -8.96 11.75
C GLY A 18 -2.75 -8.02 10.54
N ALA A 19 -2.33 -8.50 9.38
CA ALA A 19 -2.45 -7.75 8.15
C ALA A 19 -3.91 -7.75 7.70
N LEU A 20 -4.39 -6.59 7.24
CA LEU A 20 -5.70 -6.49 6.61
C LEU A 20 -5.78 -7.42 5.39
N PRO A 21 -6.95 -7.99 5.08
CA PRO A 21 -7.20 -8.58 3.77
C PRO A 21 -6.82 -7.60 2.65
N PRO A 22 -6.35 -8.07 1.47
CA PRO A 22 -5.88 -7.20 0.40
C PRO A 22 -6.89 -6.11 0.00
N GLU A 23 -8.19 -6.43 -0.02
CA GLU A 23 -9.24 -5.47 -0.35
C GLU A 23 -9.36 -4.34 0.69
N GLU A 24 -9.34 -4.68 1.98
CA GLU A 24 -9.37 -3.69 3.07
C GLU A 24 -8.10 -2.82 3.08
N ALA A 25 -6.94 -3.42 2.79
CA ALA A 25 -5.69 -2.68 2.64
C ALA A 25 -5.74 -1.68 1.48
N MET A 26 -6.33 -2.06 0.34
CA MET A 26 -6.51 -1.17 -0.81
C MET A 26 -7.49 -0.03 -0.53
N CYS A 27 -8.61 -0.31 0.14
CA CYS A 27 -9.55 0.72 0.59
C CYS A 27 -8.89 1.73 1.56
N MET A 28 -8.04 1.24 2.46
CA MET A 28 -7.27 2.08 3.38
C MET A 28 -6.25 2.96 2.65
N LEU A 29 -5.52 2.40 1.68
CA LEU A 29 -4.60 3.16 0.83
C LEU A 29 -5.32 4.23 0.01
N ALA A 30 -6.46 3.90 -0.61
CA ALA A 30 -7.27 4.87 -1.34
C ALA A 30 -7.71 6.04 -0.44
N SER A 31 -8.12 5.73 0.80
CA SER A 31 -8.49 6.75 1.79
C SER A 31 -7.30 7.61 2.26
N MET A 32 -6.07 7.08 2.24
CA MET A 32 -4.87 7.85 2.54
C MET A 32 -4.48 8.77 1.38
N ILE A 33 -4.60 8.29 0.14
CA ILE A 33 -4.36 9.06 -1.08
C ILE A 33 -5.36 10.22 -1.20
N ASP A 34 -6.64 9.97 -0.92
CA ASP A 34 -7.70 11.00 -0.96
C ASP A 34 -7.45 12.14 0.04
N LYS A 35 -6.72 11.87 1.12
CA LYS A 35 -6.34 12.85 2.15
C LYS A 35 -5.07 13.62 1.82
N LEU A 36 -4.35 13.28 0.75
CA LEU A 36 -3.18 14.03 0.34
C LEU A 36 -3.60 15.39 -0.20
N ASP A 37 -2.94 16.44 0.28
CA ASP A 37 -3.15 17.78 -0.26
C ASP A 37 -2.46 17.93 -1.61
N MET A 38 -3.25 17.98 -2.68
CA MET A 38 -2.77 18.17 -4.06
C MET A 38 -2.04 19.50 -4.27
N HIS A 39 -2.23 20.49 -3.40
CA HIS A 39 -1.56 21.78 -3.48
C HIS A 39 -0.24 21.81 -2.71
N SER A 40 0.09 20.75 -1.98
CA SER A 40 1.40 20.61 -1.33
C SER A 40 2.49 20.46 -2.40
N GLY A 41 3.60 21.18 -2.22
CA GLY A 41 4.80 20.99 -3.04
C GLY A 41 5.41 19.58 -2.94
N SER A 42 5.01 18.77 -1.95
CA SER A 42 5.44 17.37 -1.79
C SER A 42 4.52 16.36 -2.48
N TYR A 43 3.33 16.77 -2.96
CA TYR A 43 2.28 15.84 -3.39
C TYR A 43 2.77 14.77 -4.36
N GLU A 44 3.43 15.16 -5.45
CA GLU A 44 3.98 14.23 -6.45
C GLU A 44 5.00 13.25 -5.85
N THR A 45 5.83 13.72 -4.92
CA THR A 45 6.84 12.87 -4.27
C THR A 45 6.18 11.87 -3.31
N ASP A 46 5.16 12.32 -2.57
CA ASP A 46 4.41 11.50 -1.64
C ASP A 46 3.58 10.43 -2.39
N VAL A 47 2.93 10.81 -3.49
CA VAL A 47 2.23 9.86 -4.39
C VAL A 47 3.20 8.84 -4.96
N ALA A 48 4.37 9.26 -5.47
CA ALA A 48 5.37 8.34 -6.00
C ALA A 48 5.91 7.36 -4.94
N ALA A 49 6.06 7.82 -3.70
CA ALA A 49 6.45 6.96 -2.58
C ALA A 49 5.37 5.92 -2.26
N LEU A 50 4.10 6.33 -2.20
CA LEU A 50 2.97 5.44 -1.96
C LEU A 50 2.83 4.38 -3.06
N VAL A 51 3.02 4.74 -4.34
CA VAL A 51 2.99 3.78 -5.46
C VAL A 51 4.07 2.71 -5.29
N LYS A 52 5.32 3.09 -4.96
CA LYS A 52 6.42 2.14 -4.76
C LYS A 52 6.18 1.21 -3.57
N VAL A 53 5.66 1.76 -2.46
CA VAL A 53 5.30 0.97 -1.27
C VAL A 53 4.18 -0.01 -1.60
N GLY A 54 3.11 0.45 -2.24
CA GLY A 54 1.99 -0.40 -2.67
C GLY A 54 2.42 -1.54 -3.60
N ALA A 55 3.22 -1.24 -4.63
CA ALA A 55 3.75 -2.24 -5.54
C ALA A 55 4.65 -3.28 -4.85
N THR A 56 5.47 -2.84 -3.89
CA THR A 56 6.33 -3.74 -3.10
C THR A 56 5.49 -4.68 -2.23
N ILE A 57 4.46 -4.16 -1.56
CA ILE A 57 3.54 -4.97 -0.74
C ILE A 57 2.81 -5.99 -1.61
N TRP A 58 2.32 -5.57 -2.78
CA TRP A 58 1.62 -6.45 -3.73
C TRP A 58 2.52 -7.60 -4.20
N ASN A 59 3.75 -7.29 -4.60
CA ASN A 59 4.72 -8.29 -5.02
C ASN A 59 5.06 -9.29 -3.89
N LEU A 60 5.19 -8.82 -2.65
CA LEU A 60 5.44 -9.69 -1.49
C LEU A 60 4.25 -10.61 -1.17
N SER A 61 3.01 -10.09 -1.27
CA SER A 61 1.79 -10.87 -1.03
C SER A 61 1.55 -11.95 -2.09
N SER A 62 1.99 -11.69 -3.30
CA SER A 62 1.83 -12.58 -4.45
C SER A 62 2.84 -13.72 -4.50
N GLY A 63 3.90 -13.68 -3.68
CA GLY A 63 4.96 -14.68 -3.71
C GLY A 63 5.81 -14.62 -5.00
N PRO A 64 6.80 -15.52 -5.15
CA PRO A 64 7.74 -15.48 -6.28
C PRO A 64 7.10 -15.57 -7.67
N ASP A 65 5.86 -16.07 -7.76
CA ASP A 65 5.16 -16.34 -9.02
C ASP A 65 3.80 -15.60 -9.20
N GLY A 66 3.24 -14.96 -8.18
CA GLY A 66 1.77 -14.75 -8.11
C GLY A 66 1.20 -13.37 -8.41
N ALA A 67 1.89 -12.46 -9.11
CA ALA A 67 1.30 -11.17 -9.51
C ALA A 67 1.57 -10.75 -10.95
N HIS A 68 2.35 -11.50 -11.72
CA HIS A 68 2.53 -11.19 -13.12
C HIS A 68 1.46 -11.89 -13.97
N ASP A 69 0.19 -11.71 -13.63
CA ASP A 69 -0.87 -11.89 -14.63
C ASP A 69 -1.00 -10.54 -15.36
N PRO A 70 -0.47 -10.39 -16.60
CA PRO A 70 -0.59 -9.17 -17.37
C PRO A 70 -2.05 -8.81 -17.72
N HIS A 71 -2.99 -9.72 -17.48
CA HIS A 71 -4.43 -9.51 -17.67
C HIS A 71 -5.18 -9.24 -16.35
N TRP A 72 -4.51 -9.23 -15.20
CA TRP A 72 -5.17 -8.87 -13.94
C TRP A 72 -5.49 -7.39 -13.91
N VAL A 73 -6.78 -7.07 -13.98
CA VAL A 73 -7.31 -5.72 -13.79
C VAL A 73 -7.86 -5.61 -12.37
N PRO A 74 -7.38 -4.66 -11.54
CA PRO A 74 -7.91 -4.46 -10.20
C PRO A 74 -9.43 -4.23 -10.23
N PRO A 75 -10.21 -4.79 -9.30
CA PRO A 75 -11.68 -4.66 -9.31
C PRO A 75 -12.17 -3.22 -9.35
N PHE A 76 -11.45 -2.30 -8.69
CA PHE A 76 -11.78 -0.87 -8.63
C PHE A 76 -11.48 -0.08 -9.92
N VAL A 77 -10.82 -0.68 -10.91
CA VAL A 77 -10.55 -0.06 -12.23
C VAL A 77 -11.60 -0.46 -13.28
N ARG A 78 -12.51 -1.40 -12.95
CA ARG A 78 -13.50 -1.95 -13.91
C ARG A 78 -14.76 -1.09 -14.10
N HIS A 79 -14.74 0.17 -13.65
CA HIS A 79 -15.88 1.08 -13.69
C HIS A 79 -15.63 2.27 -14.61
#